data_AF-A0A2T0JWI6-F1
#
_entry.id   AF-A0A2T0JWI6-F1
#
_cell.length_a   1.000
_cell.length_b   1.000
_cell.length_c   1.000
_cell.angle_alpha   90.00
_cell.angle_beta   90.00
_cell.angle_gamma   90.00
#
_symmetry.space_group_name_H-M   'P 1'
#
loop_
_entity.id
_entity.type
_entity.pdbx_description
1 polymer ?
#
loop_
_entity_poly.entity_id
_entity_poly.type
_entity_poly.pdbx_seq_one_letter_code
_entity_poly.pdbx_strand_id
1 'polypeptide(L)'
;MAVLTSTLLVITGCATSGQSVAPAATAAPAVTISGLDEATAEVCGISHQATLGEGGYDFDVATATRIVTLGKASKSTIITAAAAVLEVPVRQAQAAAGEPTEAGHLAELRTAMLKFQTICQDADALVGSIEESRTAVDSGADQQATR
;
A
#
# COMPACT_ATOMS: atom_id res chain seq x y z
N MET A 1 18.97 -37.00 22.39
CA MET A 1 20.01 -36.01 22.00
C MET A 1 19.34 -34.65 21.96
N ALA A 2 19.83 -33.72 22.80
CA ALA A 2 19.31 -32.37 22.94
C ALA A 2 20.24 -31.40 22.22
N VAL A 3 19.67 -30.41 21.53
CA VAL A 3 20.37 -29.18 21.17
C VAL A 3 19.49 -28.03 21.63
N LEU A 4 19.73 -27.63 22.88
CA LEU A 4 19.38 -26.32 23.41
C LEU A 4 20.28 -25.29 22.72
N THR A 5 19.68 -24.37 21.98
CA THR A 5 20.32 -23.09 21.65
C THR A 5 19.45 -21.98 22.23
N SER A 6 19.63 -21.80 23.55
CA SER A 6 19.10 -20.66 24.29
C SER A 6 19.90 -19.41 23.93
N THR A 7 19.33 -18.51 23.14
CA THR A 7 19.81 -17.12 23.07
C THR A 7 19.33 -16.38 24.31
N LEU A 8 20.22 -16.33 25.31
CA LEU A 8 20.15 -15.44 26.47
C LEU A 8 20.10 -13.97 26.01
N LEU A 9 18.93 -13.34 26.08
CA LEU A 9 18.84 -11.88 26.17
C LEU A 9 18.99 -11.48 27.64
N VAL A 10 20.25 -11.25 28.02
CA VAL A 10 20.61 -10.52 29.23
C VAL A 10 20.10 -9.08 29.06
N ILE A 11 19.04 -8.71 29.77
CA ILE A 11 18.72 -7.29 30.01
C ILE A 11 19.12 -6.99 31.45
N THR A 12 20.41 -6.78 31.68
CA THR A 12 20.88 -6.02 32.84
C THR A 12 20.54 -4.56 32.61
N GLY A 13 19.77 -3.99 33.53
CA GLY A 13 19.38 -2.58 33.49
C GLY A 13 20.60 -1.65 33.46
N CYS A 14 20.54 -0.67 32.57
CA CYS A 14 21.21 0.61 32.72
C CYS A 14 20.23 1.70 32.33
N ALA A 15 19.84 2.48 33.33
CA ALA A 15 19.20 3.76 33.14
C ALA A 15 20.15 4.66 32.33
N THR A 16 19.76 4.95 31.09
CA THR A 16 20.33 6.05 30.33
C THR A 16 19.19 6.76 29.60
N SER A 17 19.05 8.05 29.89
CA SER A 17 18.16 8.96 29.20
C SER A 17 18.71 9.17 27.79
N GLY A 18 18.14 8.50 26.79
CA GLY A 18 18.67 8.59 25.43
C GLY A 18 17.72 8.04 24.39
N GLN A 19 17.25 8.95 23.54
CA GLN A 19 16.71 8.70 22.20
C GLN A 19 15.67 7.57 22.07
N SER A 20 14.39 7.97 22.02
CA SER A 20 13.34 7.12 21.44
C SER A 20 13.75 6.79 20.00
N VAL A 21 14.37 5.62 19.80
CA VAL A 21 14.63 5.08 18.47
C VAL A 21 13.28 4.75 17.89
N ALA A 22 12.76 5.64 17.05
CA ALA A 22 11.57 5.39 16.26
C ALA A 22 11.75 4.04 15.54
N PRO A 23 10.70 3.21 15.42
CA PRO A 23 10.80 1.96 14.68
C PRO A 23 11.34 2.27 13.29
N ALA A 24 12.39 1.56 12.88
CA ALA A 24 12.90 1.66 11.53
C ALA A 24 11.77 1.27 10.57
N ALA A 25 11.23 2.24 9.84
CA ALA A 25 10.28 1.99 8.78
C ALA A 25 10.95 1.05 7.77
N THR A 26 10.47 -0.18 7.68
CA THR A 26 10.85 -1.12 6.62
C THR A 26 10.73 -0.38 5.30
N ALA A 27 11.85 -0.20 4.61
CA ALA A 27 11.87 0.46 3.31
C ALA A 27 11.02 -0.34 2.35
N ALA A 28 9.94 0.26 1.87
CA ALA A 28 9.06 -0.32 0.87
C ALA A 28 9.89 -0.65 -0.38
N PRO A 29 9.70 -1.82 -1.01
CA PRO A 29 10.27 -2.03 -2.33
C PRO A 29 9.74 -0.95 -3.28
N ALA A 30 10.64 -0.30 -4.02
CA ALA A 30 10.26 0.65 -5.05
C ALA A 30 9.55 -0.13 -6.18
N VAL A 31 8.22 -0.14 -6.16
CA VAL A 31 7.41 -0.73 -7.23
C VAL A 31 7.30 0.33 -8.30
N THR A 32 7.98 0.14 -9.44
CA THR A 32 7.83 1.00 -10.62
C THR A 32 6.94 0.31 -11.63
N ILE A 33 5.71 0.79 -11.80
CA ILE A 33 4.83 0.37 -12.89
C ILE A 33 5.06 1.37 -14.02
N SER A 34 5.58 0.91 -15.16
CA SER A 34 5.79 1.76 -16.34
C SER A 34 4.48 2.46 -16.73
N GLY A 35 4.53 3.78 -16.89
CA GLY A 35 3.36 4.60 -17.27
C GLY A 35 2.61 5.26 -16.10
N LEU A 36 2.90 4.90 -14.84
CA LEU A 36 2.38 5.60 -13.66
C LEU A 36 3.45 6.49 -13.02
N ASP A 37 3.02 7.57 -12.35
CA ASP A 37 3.94 8.39 -11.56
C ASP A 37 4.37 7.66 -10.28
N GLU A 38 5.54 8.02 -9.75
CA GLU A 38 6.20 7.34 -8.62
C GLU A 38 5.28 7.19 -7.39
N ALA A 39 4.53 8.24 -7.03
CA ALA A 39 3.62 8.18 -5.88
C ALA A 39 2.45 7.21 -6.13
N THR A 40 1.95 7.15 -7.37
CA THR A 40 0.96 6.14 -7.74
C THR A 40 1.52 4.71 -7.66
N ALA A 41 2.72 4.51 -8.19
CA ALA A 41 3.34 3.20 -8.21
C ALA A 41 3.68 2.72 -6.78
N GLU A 42 4.15 3.61 -5.90
CA GLU A 42 4.38 3.31 -4.48
C GLU A 42 3.08 2.96 -3.77
N VAL A 43 2.02 3.76 -3.92
CA VAL A 43 0.76 3.51 -3.20
C VAL A 43 0.08 2.22 -3.65
N CYS A 44 0.12 1.90 -4.95
CA CYS A 44 -0.39 0.63 -5.45
C CYS A 44 0.51 -0.55 -5.05
N GLY A 45 1.82 -0.37 -5.01
CA GLY A 45 2.75 -1.37 -4.45
C GLY A 45 2.45 -1.70 -2.99
N ILE A 46 2.24 -0.68 -2.14
CA ILE A 46 1.83 -0.85 -0.74
C ILE A 46 0.49 -1.59 -0.67
N SER A 47 -0.50 -1.18 -1.48
CA SER A 47 -1.84 -1.76 -1.47
C SER A 47 -1.86 -3.23 -1.92
N HIS A 48 -1.03 -3.61 -2.89
CA HIS A 48 -0.89 -5.00 -3.34
C HIS A 48 -0.20 -5.88 -2.30
N GLN A 49 0.71 -5.32 -1.50
CA GLN A 49 1.42 -6.03 -0.44
C GLN A 49 0.68 -6.03 0.90
N ALA A 50 -0.38 -5.25 1.04
CA ALA A 50 -1.19 -5.21 2.25
C ALA A 50 -1.97 -6.53 2.43
N THR A 51 -1.82 -7.15 3.60
CA THR A 51 -2.50 -8.41 3.96
C THR A 51 -3.40 -8.26 5.17
N LEU A 52 -4.17 -9.31 5.48
CA LEU A 52 -5.02 -9.37 6.68
C LEU A 52 -4.27 -9.70 7.98
N GLY A 53 -2.93 -9.64 8.01
CA GLY A 53 -2.18 -9.69 9.28
C GLY A 53 -0.97 -10.62 9.36
N GLU A 54 -0.28 -10.96 8.27
CA GLU A 54 0.98 -11.71 8.37
C GLU A 54 2.03 -11.19 7.37
N GLY A 55 2.82 -10.22 7.82
CA GLY A 55 4.12 -9.87 7.25
C GLY A 55 4.10 -8.74 6.23
N GLY A 56 4.51 -7.55 6.66
CA GLY A 56 4.70 -6.37 5.81
C GLY A 56 3.69 -5.28 6.11
N TYR A 57 2.88 -4.94 5.11
CA TYR A 57 1.76 -4.02 5.26
C TYR A 57 0.52 -4.78 5.74
N ASP A 58 -0.14 -4.25 6.75
CA ASP A 58 -1.38 -4.82 7.29
C ASP A 58 -2.57 -3.93 6.92
N PHE A 59 -3.77 -4.50 6.88
CA PHE A 59 -5.00 -3.71 6.81
C PHE A 59 -5.31 -3.03 8.15
N ASP A 60 -4.48 -2.03 8.47
CA ASP A 60 -4.49 -1.26 9.70
C ASP A 60 -4.47 0.26 9.43
N VAL A 61 -4.63 1.01 10.51
CA VAL A 61 -4.68 2.48 10.48
C VAL A 61 -3.36 3.08 9.98
N ALA A 62 -2.22 2.49 10.35
CA ALA A 62 -0.90 3.02 10.01
C ALA A 62 -0.64 2.91 8.49
N THR A 63 -0.88 1.74 7.92
CA THR A 63 -0.77 1.47 6.49
C THR A 63 -1.75 2.32 5.70
N ALA A 64 -3.02 2.40 6.13
CA ALA A 64 -4.01 3.21 5.46
C ALA A 64 -3.67 4.72 5.48
N THR A 65 -3.12 5.21 6.59
CA THR A 65 -2.65 6.61 6.69
C THR A 65 -1.51 6.88 5.70
N ARG A 66 -0.58 5.92 5.55
CA ARG A 66 0.50 6.02 4.57
C ARG A 66 -0.05 6.02 3.14
N ILE A 67 -1.00 5.14 2.82
CA ILE A 67 -1.69 5.10 1.52
C ILE A 67 -2.35 6.45 1.22
N VAL A 68 -3.09 7.02 2.17
CA VAL A 68 -3.74 8.34 1.98
C VAL A 68 -2.71 9.44 1.72
N THR A 69 -1.61 9.45 2.46
CA THR A 69 -0.57 10.48 2.34
C THR A 69 0.09 10.44 0.97
N LEU A 70 0.54 9.26 0.54
CA LEU A 70 1.18 9.08 -0.76
C LEU A 70 0.18 9.24 -1.92
N GLY A 71 -1.01 8.67 -1.77
CA GLY A 71 -2.06 8.75 -2.77
C GLY A 71 -2.54 10.19 -3.04
N LYS A 72 -2.48 11.10 -2.07
CA LYS A 72 -2.75 12.53 -2.29
C LYS A 72 -1.65 13.26 -3.07
N ALA A 73 -0.43 12.72 -3.07
CA ALA A 73 0.69 13.26 -3.85
C ALA A 73 0.78 12.66 -5.27
N SER A 74 -0.07 11.68 -5.58
CA SER A 74 -0.20 11.04 -6.89
C SER A 74 -0.61 12.05 -7.97
N LYS A 75 -0.13 11.85 -9.19
CA LYS A 75 -0.62 12.58 -10.38
C LYS A 75 -1.83 11.90 -11.03
N SER A 76 -2.18 10.68 -10.60
CA SER A 76 -3.36 9.97 -11.06
C SER A 76 -4.61 10.49 -10.34
N THR A 77 -5.55 11.04 -11.11
CA THR A 77 -6.83 11.52 -10.57
C THR A 77 -7.63 10.40 -9.90
N ILE A 78 -7.58 9.18 -10.45
CA ILE A 78 -8.28 8.02 -9.89
C ILE A 78 -7.74 7.70 -8.49
N ILE A 79 -6.42 7.68 -8.36
CA ILE A 79 -5.73 7.32 -7.11
C ILE A 79 -5.86 8.44 -6.08
N THR A 80 -5.74 9.69 -6.51
CA THR A 80 -5.97 10.86 -5.64
C THR A 80 -7.40 10.87 -5.09
N ALA A 81 -8.39 10.59 -5.93
CA ALA A 81 -9.80 10.50 -5.51
C ALA A 81 -10.03 9.32 -4.56
N ALA A 82 -9.47 8.15 -4.87
CA ALA A 82 -9.55 6.98 -4.01
C ALA A 82 -8.92 7.23 -2.63
N ALA A 83 -7.78 7.94 -2.58
CA ALA A 83 -7.10 8.30 -1.34
C ALA A 83 -7.93 9.29 -0.51
N ALA A 84 -8.61 10.25 -1.15
CA ALA A 84 -9.53 11.15 -0.46
C ALA A 84 -10.75 10.42 0.15
N VAL A 85 -11.25 9.38 -0.52
CA VAL A 85 -12.33 8.53 0.01
C VAL A 85 -11.83 7.67 1.17
N LEU A 86 -10.64 7.07 1.06
CA LEU A 86 -10.03 6.24 2.11
C LEU A 86 -9.72 7.04 3.39
N GLU A 87 -9.50 8.34 3.29
CA GLU A 87 -9.26 9.20 4.46
C GLU A 87 -10.40 9.18 5.47
N VAL A 88 -11.65 9.03 5.02
CA VAL A 88 -12.82 9.03 5.91
C VAL A 88 -12.79 7.86 6.91
N PRO A 89 -12.73 6.59 6.48
CA PRO A 89 -12.64 5.47 7.41
C PRO A 89 -11.33 5.44 8.22
N VAL A 90 -10.23 6.00 7.70
CA VAL A 90 -8.99 6.17 8.49
C VAL A 90 -9.26 7.04 9.71
N ARG A 91 -9.87 8.21 9.52
CA ARG A 91 -10.18 9.13 10.62
C ARG A 91 -11.19 8.52 11.60
N GLN A 92 -12.17 7.78 11.10
CA GLN A 92 -13.15 7.09 11.96
C GLN A 92 -12.50 6.02 12.81
N ALA A 93 -11.64 5.17 12.23
CA ALA A 93 -10.91 4.16 12.97
C ALA A 93 -9.94 4.76 14.00
N GLN A 94 -9.26 5.86 13.66
CA GLN A 94 -8.41 6.60 14.61
C GLN A 94 -9.21 7.18 15.78
N ALA A 95 -10.37 7.78 15.49
CA ALA A 95 -11.21 8.40 16.50
C ALA A 95 -11.88 7.38 17.43
N ALA A 96 -12.06 6.15 16.97
CA ALA A 96 -12.69 5.08 17.75
C ALA A 96 -11.70 4.22 18.55
N ALA A 97 -10.40 4.53 18.53
CA ALA A 97 -9.40 3.75 19.27
C ALA A 97 -9.70 3.76 20.78
N GLY A 98 -9.83 2.57 21.37
CA GLY A 98 -10.20 2.38 22.77
C GLY A 98 -11.72 2.44 23.07
N GLU A 99 -12.55 2.71 22.06
CA GLU A 99 -14.01 2.76 22.21
C GLU A 99 -14.66 1.41 21.90
N PRO A 100 -15.88 1.13 22.41
CA PRO A 100 -16.62 -0.10 22.09
C PRO A 100 -16.87 -0.31 20.58
N THR A 101 -16.83 0.76 19.80
CA THR A 101 -17.04 0.76 18.35
C THR A 101 -15.75 0.55 17.53
N GLU A 102 -14.58 0.46 18.17
CA GLU A 102 -13.27 0.34 17.50
C GLU A 102 -13.25 -0.78 16.47
N ALA A 103 -13.70 -1.98 16.85
CA ALA A 103 -13.70 -3.14 15.98
C ALA A 103 -14.56 -2.95 14.71
N GLY A 104 -15.67 -2.22 14.83
CA GLY A 104 -16.53 -1.89 13.69
C GLY A 104 -15.83 -0.97 12.70
N HIS A 105 -15.23 0.11 13.19
CA HIS A 105 -14.52 1.05 12.32
C HIS A 105 -13.22 0.47 11.73
N LEU A 106 -12.54 -0.43 12.43
CA LEU A 106 -11.42 -1.18 11.85
C LEU A 106 -11.89 -2.13 10.74
N ALA A 107 -13.05 -2.75 10.86
CA ALA A 107 -13.62 -3.57 9.78
C ALA A 107 -14.03 -2.73 8.55
N GLU A 108 -14.60 -1.54 8.77
CA GLU A 108 -14.90 -0.57 7.71
C GLU A 108 -13.62 -0.10 7.01
N LEU A 109 -12.57 0.19 7.77
CA LEU A 109 -11.26 0.56 7.24
C LEU A 109 -10.68 -0.55 6.36
N ARG A 110 -10.68 -1.80 6.86
CA ARG A 110 -10.23 -2.97 6.09
C ARG A 110 -10.99 -3.10 4.77
N THR A 111 -12.31 -2.92 4.80
CA THR A 111 -13.15 -2.96 3.60
C THR A 111 -12.79 -1.84 2.63
N ALA A 112 -12.52 -0.64 3.11
CA ALA A 112 -12.10 0.49 2.29
C ALA A 112 -10.72 0.26 1.66
N MET A 113 -9.77 -0.32 2.40
CA MET A 113 -8.45 -0.66 1.87
C MET A 113 -8.53 -1.76 0.80
N LEU A 114 -9.38 -2.77 0.97
CA LEU A 114 -9.63 -3.78 -0.07
C LEU A 114 -10.18 -3.16 -1.35
N LYS A 115 -11.11 -2.20 -1.24
CA LYS A 115 -11.59 -1.44 -2.41
C LYS A 115 -10.48 -0.63 -3.07
N PHE A 116 -9.61 -0.01 -2.28
CA PHE A 116 -8.45 0.72 -2.80
C PHE A 116 -7.49 -0.22 -3.56
N GLN A 117 -7.27 -1.43 -3.04
CA GLN A 117 -6.49 -2.46 -3.74
C GLN A 117 -7.11 -2.83 -5.09
N THR A 118 -8.43 -3.02 -5.17
CA THR A 118 -9.13 -3.25 -6.44
C THR A 118 -8.94 -2.09 -7.43
N ILE A 119 -8.99 -0.84 -6.97
CA ILE A 119 -8.75 0.33 -7.82
C ILE A 119 -7.33 0.30 -8.42
N CYS A 120 -6.33 -0.11 -7.63
CA CYS A 120 -4.97 -0.29 -8.14
C CYS A 120 -4.88 -1.40 -9.18
N GLN A 121 -5.56 -2.53 -8.98
CA GLN A 121 -5.62 -3.62 -9.97
C GLN A 121 -6.27 -3.16 -11.29
N ASP A 122 -7.35 -2.38 -11.20
CA ASP A 122 -8.04 -1.85 -12.38
C ASP A 122 -7.17 -0.82 -13.13
N ALA A 123 -6.43 0.02 -12.40
CA ALA A 123 -5.49 0.97 -13.00
C ALA A 123 -4.36 0.25 -13.75
N ASP A 124 -3.82 -0.83 -13.18
CA ASP A 124 -2.78 -1.65 -13.80
C ASP A 124 -3.31 -2.34 -15.07
N ALA A 125 -4.52 -2.91 -15.01
CA ALA A 125 -5.17 -3.54 -16.16
C ALA A 125 -5.46 -2.55 -17.30
N LEU A 126 -5.87 -1.32 -16.96
CA LEU A 126 -6.10 -0.26 -17.94
C LEU A 126 -4.80 0.13 -18.66
N VAL A 127 -3.71 0.31 -17.92
CA VAL A 127 -2.40 0.62 -18.52
C VAL A 127 -1.96 -0.49 -19.46
N GLY A 128 -2.05 -1.75 -19.03
CA GLY A 128 -1.72 -2.90 -19.88
C GLY A 128 -2.56 -2.95 -21.17
N SER A 129 -3.86 -2.69 -21.08
CA SER A 129 -4.76 -2.66 -22.26
C SER A 129 -4.40 -1.54 -23.26
N ILE A 130 -3.96 -0.37 -22.77
CA ILE A 130 -3.51 0.73 -23.62
C ILE A 130 -2.20 0.35 -24.35
N GLU A 131 -1.26 -0.29 -23.66
CA GLU A 131 0.00 -0.74 -24.25
C GLU A 131 -0.23 -1.80 -25.33
N GLU A 132 -1.05 -2.82 -25.04
CA GLU A 132 -1.45 -3.84 -26.02
C GLU A 132 -2.09 -3.19 -27.25
N SER A 133 -3.01 -2.24 -27.05
CA SER A 133 -3.66 -1.51 -28.15
C SER A 133 -2.67 -0.73 -29.01
N ARG A 134 -1.63 -0.12 -28.42
CA ARG A 134 -0.58 0.57 -29.19
C ARG A 134 0.20 -0.40 -30.07
N THR A 135 0.60 -1.55 -29.52
CA THR A 135 1.32 -2.57 -30.31
C THR A 135 0.47 -3.13 -31.45
N ALA A 136 -0.85 -3.26 -31.25
CA ALA A 136 -1.77 -3.72 -32.29
C ALA A 136 -1.94 -2.70 -33.43
N VAL A 137 -1.94 -1.40 -33.13
CA VAL A 137 -2.02 -0.32 -34.14
C VAL A 137 -0.72 -0.25 -34.96
N ASP A 138 0.45 -0.32 -34.32
CA ASP A 138 1.74 -0.32 -35.03
C ASP A 138 1.91 -1.55 -35.92
N SER A 139 1.50 -2.73 -35.45
CA SER A 139 1.56 -3.98 -36.24
C SER A 139 0.57 -4.02 -37.42
N GLY A 140 -0.45 -3.17 -37.40
CA GLY A 140 -1.43 -3.02 -38.49
C GLY A 140 -0.96 -2.07 -39.59
N ALA A 141 -0.15 -1.06 -39.27
CA ALA A 141 0.38 -0.10 -40.23
C ALA A 141 1.37 -0.74 -41.21
N ASP A 142 2.23 -1.64 -40.74
CA ASP A 142 3.20 -2.35 -41.59
C ASP A 142 2.53 -3.34 -42.57
N GLN A 143 1.38 -3.91 -42.18
CA GLN A 143 0.61 -4.80 -43.05
C GLN A 143 -0.20 -4.07 -44.14
N GLN A 144 -0.48 -2.77 -43.95
CA GLN A 144 -1.10 -1.94 -44.97
C GLN A 144 -0.09 -1.30 -45.93
N ALA A 145 1.16 -1.10 -45.52
CA ALA A 145 2.23 -0.56 -46.37
C ALA A 145 2.80 -1.59 -47.38
N THR A 146 2.43 -2.86 -47.28
CA THR A 146 2.89 -3.95 -48.17
C THR A 146 1.82 -4.49 -49.14
N ARG A 147 0.68 -3.80 -49.30
CA ARG A 147 -0.33 -4.13 -50.32
C ARG A 147 -0.39 -3.11 -51.46
#